data_AF-A0A6A3K3W5-F1
#
_entry.id   AF-A0A6A3K3W5-F1
#
_cell.length_a   1.000
_cell.length_b   1.000
_cell.length_c   1.000
_cell.angle_alpha   90.00
_cell.angle_beta   90.00
_cell.angle_gamma   90.00
#
_symmetry.space_group_name_H-M   'P 1'
#
loop_
_entity.id
_entity.type
_entity.pdbx_description
1 polymer ?
#
loop_
_entity_poly.entity_id
_entity_poly.type
_entity_poly.pdbx_seq_one_letter_code
_entity_poly.pdbx_strand_id
1 'polypeptide(L)'
;MMPLEQQAKCAQLHAELTRHALAWPFLEPVDPVALNVPTYFDVITHPMDLGTMGAKLVAGEYADPTEYRADLLLMFANAIEFNRDDERPDSVANMARQFQRVALRDWDRAFSEAATTDWAQRAEQQAQQRFVQRAKDARLRQRWKRDSFVARLNRDKMDERRRLVNEE
;
A
#
# COMPACT_ATOMS: atom_id res chain seq x y z
N MET A 1 -14.65 -15.73 7.61
CA MET A 1 -15.28 -15.40 6.32
C MET A 1 -16.27 -14.29 6.60
N MET A 2 -16.24 -13.22 5.79
CA MET A 2 -17.07 -12.03 6.01
C MET A 2 -18.57 -12.37 5.88
N PRO A 3 -19.43 -11.90 6.79
CA PRO A 3 -20.88 -12.02 6.67
C PRO A 3 -21.42 -11.43 5.35
N LEU A 4 -22.42 -12.06 4.75
CA LEU A 4 -22.96 -11.66 3.43
C LEU A 4 -23.45 -10.21 3.39
N GLU A 5 -24.10 -9.72 4.45
CA GLU A 5 -24.54 -8.32 4.53
C GLU A 5 -23.36 -7.35 4.47
N GLN A 6 -22.28 -7.68 5.18
CA GLN A 6 -21.06 -6.89 5.21
C GLN A 6 -20.30 -6.98 3.88
N GLN A 7 -20.31 -8.14 3.23
CA GLN A 7 -19.74 -8.34 1.90
C GLN A 7 -20.51 -7.51 0.86
N ALA A 8 -21.84 -7.47 0.93
CA ALA A 8 -22.67 -6.64 0.06
C ALA A 8 -22.40 -5.13 0.26
N LYS A 9 -22.23 -4.67 1.50
CA LYS A 9 -21.83 -3.28 1.80
C LYS A 9 -20.46 -2.95 1.21
N CYS A 10 -19.47 -3.84 1.37
CA CYS A 10 -18.15 -3.66 0.75
C CYS A 10 -18.25 -3.61 -0.78
N ALA A 11 -19.04 -4.50 -1.40
CA ALA A 11 -19.20 -4.56 -2.84
C ALA A 11 -19.89 -3.30 -3.40
N GLN A 12 -20.91 -2.79 -2.71
CA GLN A 12 -21.56 -1.54 -3.08
C GLN A 12 -20.58 -0.36 -3.00
N LEU A 13 -19.88 -0.22 -1.88
CA LEU A 13 -18.87 0.82 -1.71
C LEU A 13 -17.78 0.71 -2.79
N HIS A 14 -17.31 -0.50 -3.08
CA HIS A 14 -16.31 -0.74 -4.12
C HIS A 14 -16.77 -0.28 -5.50
N ALA A 15 -18.02 -0.57 -5.87
CA ALA A 15 -18.60 -0.13 -7.13
C ALA A 15 -18.80 1.40 -7.19
N GLU A 16 -19.13 2.06 -6.08
CA GLU A 16 -19.18 3.52 -5.98
C GLU A 16 -17.79 4.15 -6.17
N LEU A 17 -16.77 3.60 -5.50
CA LEU A 17 -15.39 4.08 -5.60
C LEU A 17 -14.82 3.90 -7.01
N THR A 18 -15.00 2.74 -7.64
CA THR A 18 -14.47 2.45 -8.99
C THR A 18 -15.03 3.38 -10.06
N ARG A 19 -16.28 3.87 -9.89
CA ARG A 19 -16.91 4.83 -10.82
C ARG A 19 -16.61 6.29 -10.50
N HIS A 20 -15.90 6.57 -9.41
CA HIS A 20 -15.62 7.93 -8.99
C HIS A 20 -14.62 8.60 -9.96
N ALA A 21 -14.80 9.89 -10.26
CA ALA A 21 -13.94 10.61 -11.21
C ALA A 21 -12.45 10.64 -10.84
N LEU A 22 -12.13 10.50 -9.54
CA LEU A 22 -10.76 10.43 -9.05
C LEU A 22 -10.14 9.02 -9.12
N ALA A 23 -10.89 8.00 -9.51
CA ALA A 23 -10.47 6.60 -9.40
C ALA A 23 -9.44 6.17 -10.44
N TRP A 24 -9.34 6.88 -11.57
CA TRP A 24 -8.57 6.43 -12.74
C TRP A 24 -7.11 6.02 -12.46
N PRO A 25 -6.31 6.65 -11.57
CA PRO A 25 -4.94 6.20 -11.29
C PRO A 25 -4.88 4.94 -10.41
N PHE A 26 -6.01 4.55 -9.82
CA PHE A 26 -6.13 3.51 -8.81
C PHE A 26 -6.88 2.29 -9.34
N LEU A 27 -7.31 2.27 -10.60
CA LEU A 27 -8.13 1.18 -11.15
C LEU A 27 -7.32 -0.10 -11.36
N GLU A 28 -6.04 0.03 -11.69
CA GLU A 28 -5.16 -1.08 -12.06
C GLU A 28 -3.86 -1.03 -11.27
N PRO A 29 -3.15 -2.16 -11.13
CA PRO A 29 -1.82 -2.18 -10.53
C PRO A 29 -0.86 -1.22 -11.25
N VAL A 30 0.00 -0.55 -10.47
CA VAL A 30 1.05 0.30 -11.05
C VAL A 30 2.01 -0.58 -11.85
N ASP A 31 2.16 -0.26 -13.15
CA ASP A 31 3.18 -0.84 -14.03
C ASP A 31 4.41 0.09 -14.06
N PRO A 32 5.51 -0.28 -13.38
CA PRO A 32 6.69 0.57 -13.29
C PRO A 32 7.42 0.74 -14.62
N VAL A 33 7.27 -0.19 -15.55
CA VAL A 33 7.91 -0.15 -16.87
C VAL A 33 7.13 0.80 -17.78
N ALA A 34 5.82 0.61 -17.87
CA ALA A 34 4.96 1.45 -18.71
C ALA A 34 4.97 2.93 -18.27
N LEU A 35 5.08 3.17 -16.96
CA LEU A 35 5.10 4.51 -16.37
C LEU A 35 6.51 5.10 -16.21
N ASN A 36 7.56 4.37 -16.62
CA ASN A 36 8.96 4.79 -16.48
C ASN A 36 9.35 5.16 -15.04
N VAL A 37 8.90 4.36 -14.07
CA VAL A 37 9.18 4.51 -12.63
C VAL A 37 9.83 3.24 -12.06
N PRO A 38 10.99 2.80 -12.57
CA PRO A 38 11.56 1.49 -12.26
C PRO A 38 11.86 1.26 -10.77
N THR A 39 11.98 2.32 -9.98
CA THR A 39 12.19 2.28 -8.52
C THR A 39 10.89 2.17 -7.72
N TYR A 40 9.73 2.00 -8.36
CA TYR A 40 8.44 1.93 -7.67
C TYR A 40 8.43 0.87 -6.57
N PHE A 41 8.85 -0.35 -6.88
CA PHE A 41 8.88 -1.45 -5.91
C PHE A 41 10.03 -1.37 -4.88
N ASP A 42 10.97 -0.43 -5.05
CA ASP A 42 11.95 -0.12 -4.00
C ASP A 42 11.34 0.70 -2.86
N VAL A 43 10.34 1.53 -3.20
CA VAL A 43 9.64 2.42 -2.27
C VAL A 43 8.35 1.76 -1.78
N ILE A 44 7.52 1.28 -2.71
CA ILE A 44 6.22 0.68 -2.45
C ILE A 44 6.33 -0.83 -2.41
N THR A 45 6.10 -1.36 -1.22
CA THR A 45 6.47 -2.73 -0.89
C THR A 45 5.31 -3.71 -0.91
N HIS A 46 4.11 -3.16 -0.84
CA HIS A 46 2.84 -3.87 -0.83
C HIS A 46 1.90 -3.06 -1.72
N PRO A 47 2.01 -3.18 -3.06
CA PRO A 47 1.15 -2.48 -3.98
C PRO A 47 -0.32 -2.86 -3.72
N MET A 48 -1.22 -1.92 -3.98
CA MET A 48 -2.66 -2.13 -3.89
C MET A 48 -3.36 -1.16 -4.83
N ASP A 49 -4.44 -1.61 -5.43
CA ASP A 49 -5.27 -0.91 -6.41
C ASP A 49 -6.70 -1.48 -6.34
N LEU A 50 -7.67 -0.77 -6.91
CA LEU A 50 -9.08 -1.16 -6.89
C LEU A 50 -9.34 -2.45 -7.67
N GLY A 51 -8.63 -2.72 -8.78
CA GLY A 51 -8.76 -3.96 -9.52
C GLY A 51 -8.38 -5.17 -8.66
N THR A 52 -7.23 -5.11 -8.00
CA THR A 52 -6.77 -6.12 -7.03
C THR A 52 -7.76 -6.25 -5.87
N MET A 53 -8.20 -5.14 -5.28
CA MET A 53 -9.18 -5.18 -4.18
C MET A 53 -10.51 -5.82 -4.60
N GLY A 54 -10.98 -5.55 -5.82
CA GLY A 54 -12.18 -6.14 -6.40
C GLY A 54 -12.06 -7.64 -6.57
N ALA A 55 -10.91 -8.11 -7.10
CA ALA A 55 -10.62 -9.54 -7.22
C ALA A 55 -10.61 -10.25 -5.85
N LYS A 56 -9.95 -9.65 -4.85
CA LYS A 56 -9.92 -10.18 -3.48
C LYS A 56 -11.31 -10.26 -2.85
N LEU A 57 -12.16 -9.27 -3.11
CA LEU A 57 -13.53 -9.23 -2.59
C LEU A 57 -14.40 -10.34 -3.21
N VAL A 58 -14.27 -10.58 -4.52
CA VAL A 58 -14.97 -11.66 -5.24
C VAL A 58 -14.47 -13.03 -4.78
N ALA A 59 -13.16 -13.18 -4.56
CA ALA A 59 -12.54 -14.41 -4.07
C ALA A 59 -12.85 -14.69 -2.59
N GLY A 60 -13.46 -13.75 -1.86
CA GLY A 60 -13.76 -13.90 -0.44
C GLY A 60 -12.52 -13.88 0.46
N GLU A 61 -11.44 -13.24 0.02
CA GLU A 61 -10.16 -13.19 0.73
C GLU A 61 -10.18 -12.28 1.97
N TYR A 62 -11.17 -11.38 2.05
CA TYR A 62 -11.36 -10.54 3.23
C TYR A 62 -12.16 -11.28 4.30
N ALA A 63 -11.57 -11.48 5.48
CA ALA A 63 -12.21 -12.15 6.60
C ALA A 63 -13.31 -11.28 7.24
N ASP A 64 -13.15 -9.96 7.19
CA ASP A 64 -14.09 -8.95 7.67
C ASP A 64 -13.90 -7.59 6.93
N PRO A 65 -14.83 -6.64 7.04
CA PRO A 65 -14.78 -5.37 6.30
C PRO A 65 -13.55 -4.51 6.61
N THR A 66 -12.95 -4.66 7.80
CA THR A 66 -11.81 -3.84 8.20
C THR A 66 -10.56 -4.19 7.39
N GLU A 67 -10.43 -5.43 6.92
CA GLU A 67 -9.36 -5.83 6.00
C GLU A 67 -9.50 -5.16 4.63
N TYR A 68 -10.73 -5.08 4.10
CA TYR A 68 -11.02 -4.32 2.88
C TYR A 68 -10.68 -2.83 3.05
N ARG A 69 -11.10 -2.22 4.18
CA ARG A 69 -10.75 -0.84 4.51
C ARG A 69 -9.24 -0.63 4.65
N ALA A 70 -8.54 -1.60 5.22
CA ALA A 70 -7.10 -1.51 5.40
C ALA A 70 -6.36 -1.52 4.06
N ASP A 71 -6.83 -2.29 3.07
CA ASP A 71 -6.28 -2.29 1.71
C ASP A 71 -6.67 -1.01 0.95
N LEU A 72 -7.88 -0.49 1.16
CA LEU A 72 -8.30 0.82 0.64
C LEU A 72 -7.37 1.95 1.14
N LEU A 73 -7.07 1.97 2.44
CA LEU A 73 -6.16 2.94 3.04
C LEU A 73 -4.70 2.73 2.60
N LEU A 74 -4.28 1.47 2.41
CA LEU A 74 -2.95 1.13 1.90
C LEU A 74 -2.74 1.69 0.49
N MET A 75 -3.71 1.51 -0.40
CA MET A 75 -3.68 2.06 -1.76
C MET A 75 -3.42 3.57 -1.75
N PHE A 76 -4.18 4.33 -0.95
CA PHE A 76 -3.98 5.77 -0.82
C PHE A 76 -2.64 6.13 -0.19
N ALA A 77 -2.23 5.45 0.88
CA ALA A 77 -0.95 5.69 1.53
C ALA A 77 0.23 5.45 0.59
N ASN A 78 0.19 4.38 -0.21
CA ASN A 78 1.20 4.08 -1.22
C ASN A 78 1.29 5.17 -2.28
N ALA A 79 0.15 5.62 -2.79
CA ALA A 79 0.08 6.68 -3.78
C ALA A 79 0.64 8.01 -3.25
N ILE A 80 0.32 8.37 -2.00
CA ILE A 80 0.84 9.58 -1.36
C ILE A 80 2.36 9.46 -1.12
N GLU A 81 2.83 8.32 -0.64
CA GLU A 81 4.23 8.08 -0.30
C GLU A 81 5.14 8.07 -1.54
N PHE A 82 4.69 7.45 -2.63
CA PHE A 82 5.45 7.39 -3.87
C PHE A 82 5.51 8.75 -4.57
N ASN A 83 4.40 9.50 -4.54
CA ASN A 83 4.26 10.77 -5.25
C ASN A 83 4.46 12.00 -4.33
N ARG A 84 5.16 11.85 -3.19
CA ARG A 84 5.21 12.88 -2.15
C ARG A 84 5.89 14.18 -2.59
N ASP A 85 6.85 14.06 -3.52
CA ASP A 85 7.67 15.16 -4.02
C ASP A 85 7.04 15.84 -5.27
N ASP A 86 5.89 15.34 -5.75
CA ASP A 86 5.13 15.96 -6.83
C ASP A 86 4.12 16.99 -6.28
N GLU A 87 4.56 18.25 -6.27
CA GLU A 87 3.80 19.38 -5.72
C GLU A 87 2.69 19.90 -6.65
N ARG A 88 2.54 19.34 -7.87
CA ARG A 88 1.52 19.82 -8.81
C ARG A 88 0.11 19.66 -8.24
N PRO A 89 -0.82 20.60 -8.47
CA PRO A 89 -2.19 20.50 -7.95
C PRO A 89 -2.94 19.23 -8.39
N ASP A 90 -2.65 18.74 -9.59
CA ASP A 90 -3.20 17.54 -10.21
C ASP A 90 -2.37 16.27 -9.94
N SER A 91 -1.37 16.33 -9.03
CA SER A 91 -0.54 15.16 -8.71
C SER A 91 -1.36 14.00 -8.12
N VAL A 92 -0.89 12.78 -8.35
CA VAL A 92 -1.52 11.56 -7.83
C VAL A 92 -1.60 11.58 -6.29
N ALA A 93 -0.62 12.19 -5.60
CA ALA A 93 -0.69 12.38 -4.15
C ALA A 93 -1.89 13.26 -3.74
N ASN A 94 -2.13 14.36 -4.45
CA ASN A 94 -3.27 15.24 -4.18
C ASN A 94 -4.60 14.57 -4.51
N MET A 95 -4.68 13.86 -5.65
CA MET A 95 -5.83 13.04 -6.01
C MET A 95 -6.13 11.97 -4.93
N ALA A 96 -5.10 11.26 -4.45
CA ALA A 96 -5.23 10.26 -3.40
C ALA A 96 -5.78 10.86 -2.10
N ARG A 97 -5.28 12.02 -1.65
CA ARG A 97 -5.79 12.70 -0.45
C ARG A 97 -7.27 13.10 -0.61
N GLN A 98 -7.65 13.61 -1.78
CA GLN A 98 -9.04 13.98 -2.06
C GLN A 98 -9.94 12.74 -2.08
N PHE A 99 -9.51 11.69 -2.78
CA PHE A 99 -10.28 10.47 -2.94
C PHE A 99 -10.41 9.70 -1.63
N GLN A 100 -9.36 9.69 -0.79
CA GLN A 100 -9.40 9.12 0.56
C GLN A 100 -10.49 9.76 1.43
N ARG A 101 -10.68 11.08 1.37
CA ARG A 101 -11.76 11.76 2.12
C ARG A 101 -13.14 11.31 1.68
N VAL A 102 -13.37 11.19 0.38
CA VAL A 102 -14.63 10.67 -0.18
C VAL A 102 -14.84 9.23 0.29
N ALA A 103 -13.81 8.40 0.15
CA ALA A 103 -13.89 6.99 0.50
C ALA A 103 -14.16 6.76 2.00
N LEU A 104 -13.55 7.56 2.89
CA LEU A 104 -13.81 7.48 4.33
C LEU A 104 -15.22 7.97 4.70
N ARG A 105 -15.70 9.04 4.08
CA ARG A 105 -17.09 9.49 4.28
C ARG A 105 -18.09 8.42 3.83
N ASP A 106 -17.88 7.82 2.67
CA ASP A 106 -18.80 6.81 2.12
C ASP A 106 -18.71 5.51 2.92
N TRP A 107 -17.52 5.18 3.45
CA TRP A 107 -17.34 4.13 4.44
C TRP A 107 -18.17 4.38 5.71
N ASP A 108 -18.06 5.55 6.33
CA ASP A 108 -18.77 5.88 7.56
C ASP A 108 -20.29 5.84 7.36
N ARG A 109 -20.76 6.26 6.18
CA ARG A 109 -22.18 6.13 5.78
C ARG A 109 -22.62 4.66 5.67
N ALA A 110 -21.80 3.80 5.07
CA ALA A 110 -22.13 2.39 4.87
C ALA A 110 -22.03 1.56 6.16
N PHE A 111 -21.22 1.99 7.13
CA PHE A 111 -20.86 1.21 8.33
C PHE A 111 -21.09 1.95 9.66
N SER A 112 -22.09 2.83 9.77
CA SER A 112 -22.34 3.69 10.94
C SER A 112 -22.54 2.95 12.30
N GLU A 113 -22.42 3.70 13.40
CA GLU A 113 -22.08 3.32 14.80
C GLU A 113 -22.84 2.19 15.54
N ALA A 114 -23.80 1.48 14.94
CA ALA A 114 -24.48 0.38 15.65
C ALA A 114 -23.57 -0.83 15.97
N ALA A 115 -22.30 -0.83 15.52
CA ALA A 115 -21.34 -1.91 15.70
C ALA A 115 -20.08 -1.48 16.50
N THR A 116 -20.04 -0.27 17.09
CA THR A 116 -18.77 0.47 17.15
C THR A 116 -17.81 0.37 18.36
N THR A 117 -17.84 -0.67 19.19
CA THR A 117 -16.83 -0.77 20.29
C THR A 117 -15.75 -1.84 20.04
N ASP A 118 -16.06 -2.92 19.33
CA ASP A 118 -15.15 -4.06 19.14
C ASP A 118 -14.26 -3.92 17.87
N TRP A 119 -14.78 -3.35 16.78
CA TRP A 119 -14.03 -3.11 15.53
C TRP A 119 -12.85 -2.15 15.71
N ALA A 120 -12.94 -1.14 16.58
CA ALA A 120 -11.87 -0.17 16.76
C ALA A 120 -10.63 -0.86 17.33
N GLN A 121 -10.82 -1.73 18.33
CA GLN A 121 -9.76 -2.54 18.92
C GLN A 121 -9.19 -3.57 17.95
N ARG A 122 -10.03 -4.23 17.14
CA ARG A 122 -9.58 -5.21 16.13
C ARG A 122 -8.83 -4.53 14.98
N ALA A 123 -9.31 -3.39 14.49
CA ALA A 123 -8.65 -2.60 13.46
C ALA A 123 -7.30 -2.07 13.96
N GLU A 124 -7.22 -1.64 15.22
CA GLU A 124 -5.97 -1.22 15.85
C GLU A 124 -5.00 -2.40 15.99
N GLN A 125 -5.46 -3.60 16.39
CA GLN A 125 -4.63 -4.81 16.42
C GLN A 125 -4.13 -5.20 15.02
N GLN A 126 -4.97 -5.15 13.99
CA GLN A 126 -4.53 -5.42 12.62
C GLN A 126 -3.54 -4.38 12.13
N ALA A 127 -3.75 -3.10 12.44
CA ALA A 127 -2.80 -2.03 12.12
C ALA A 127 -1.45 -2.27 12.82
N GLN A 128 -1.47 -2.66 14.10
CA GLN A 128 -0.29 -3.04 14.88
C GLN A 128 0.44 -4.24 14.25
N GLN A 129 -0.29 -5.28 13.85
CA GLN A 129 0.27 -6.46 13.19
C GLN A 129 0.87 -6.12 11.83
N ARG A 130 0.17 -5.31 11.02
CA ARG A 130 0.68 -4.81 9.73
C ARG A 130 1.90 -3.93 9.92
N PHE A 131 1.95 -3.09 10.96
CA PHE A 131 3.14 -2.30 11.29
C PHE A 131 4.32 -3.21 11.64
N VAL A 132 4.11 -4.21 12.50
CA VAL A 132 5.13 -5.20 12.85
C VAL A 132 5.60 -5.97 11.61
N GLN A 133 4.69 -6.37 10.73
CA GLN A 133 5.02 -7.08 9.49
C GLN A 133 5.85 -6.19 8.55
N ARG A 134 5.44 -4.93 8.35
CA ARG A 134 6.21 -3.94 7.58
C ARG A 134 7.60 -3.73 8.14
N ALA A 135 7.74 -3.63 9.46
CA ALA A 135 9.04 -3.50 10.12
C ALA A 135 9.92 -4.73 9.89
N LYS A 136 9.34 -5.95 9.93
CA LYS A 136 10.04 -7.19 9.59
C LYS A 136 10.50 -7.22 8.13
N ASP A 137 9.62 -6.88 7.20
CA ASP A 137 9.92 -6.90 5.76
C ASP A 137 10.96 -5.82 5.39
N ALA A 138 10.90 -4.65 6.03
CA ALA A 138 11.91 -3.61 5.88
C ALA A 138 13.29 -4.07 6.38
N ARG A 139 13.36 -4.74 7.53
CA ARG A 139 14.61 -5.34 8.05
C ARG A 139 15.15 -6.44 7.12
N LEU A 140 14.27 -7.31 6.61
CA LEU A 140 14.65 -8.34 5.66
C LEU A 140 15.23 -7.72 4.38
N ARG A 141 14.59 -6.68 3.85
CA ARG A 141 15.09 -5.92 2.69
C ARG A 141 16.41 -5.22 2.96
N GLN A 142 16.60 -4.57 4.10
CA GLN A 142 17.88 -3.96 4.44
C GLN A 142 19.00 -5.02 4.47
N ARG A 143 18.71 -6.19 5.03
CA ARG A 143 19.63 -7.33 5.00
C ARG A 143 19.91 -7.79 3.57
N TRP A 144 18.87 -7.97 2.75
CA TRP A 144 19.02 -8.34 1.32
C TRP A 144 19.81 -7.30 0.52
N LYS A 145 19.57 -6.00 0.73
CA LYS A 145 20.36 -4.93 0.09
C LYS A 145 21.83 -5.01 0.50
N ARG A 146 22.11 -5.21 1.79
CA ARG A 146 23.47 -5.40 2.32
C ARG A 146 24.15 -6.65 1.76
N ASP A 147 23.39 -7.71 1.55
CA ASP A 147 23.90 -9.01 1.12
C ASP A 147 23.82 -9.20 -0.42
N SER A 148 23.30 -8.20 -1.15
CA SER A 148 23.15 -8.22 -2.61
C SER A 148 24.48 -8.40 -3.33
N PHE A 149 24.43 -8.95 -4.56
CA PHE A 149 25.61 -9.12 -5.41
C PHE A 149 26.38 -7.80 -5.61
N VAL A 150 25.66 -6.71 -5.85
CA VAL A 150 26.23 -5.36 -6.01
C VAL A 150 26.88 -4.88 -4.71
N ALA A 151 26.25 -5.09 -3.56
CA ALA A 151 26.83 -4.72 -2.27
C ALA A 151 28.08 -5.55 -1.92
N ARG A 152 28.14 -6.83 -2.32
CA ARG A 152 29.36 -7.64 -2.24
C ARG A 152 30.47 -7.07 -3.13
N LEU A 153 30.19 -6.86 -4.41
CA LEU A 153 31.16 -6.31 -5.36
C LEU A 153 31.73 -4.95 -4.91
N ASN A 154 30.88 -4.07 -4.37
CA ASN A 154 31.32 -2.77 -3.88
C ASN A 154 32.19 -2.88 -2.62
N ARG A 155 31.96 -3.88 -1.75
CA ARG A 155 32.86 -4.17 -0.62
C ARG A 155 34.20 -4.67 -1.11
N ASP A 156 34.21 -5.62 -2.04
CA ASP A 156 35.44 -6.18 -2.59
C ASP A 156 36.30 -5.09 -3.24
N LYS A 157 35.69 -4.18 -4.02
CA LYS A 157 36.37 -3.01 -4.60
C LYS A 157 36.94 -2.04 -3.56
N MET A 158 36.23 -1.83 -2.45
CA MET A 158 36.70 -0.96 -1.36
C MET A 158 37.87 -1.59 -0.61
N ASP A 159 37.83 -2.89 -0.36
CA ASP A 159 38.89 -3.64 0.30
C ASP A 159 40.16 -3.70 -0.57
N GLU A 160 40.01 -3.92 -1.88
CA GLU A 160 41.09 -3.82 -2.87
C GLU A 160 41.76 -2.44 -2.80
N ARG A 161 40.96 -1.37 -2.81
CA ARG A 161 41.46 0.01 -2.75
C ARG A 161 42.16 0.32 -1.42
N ARG A 162 41.70 -0.25 -0.30
CA ARG A 162 42.36 -0.10 1.02
C ARG A 162 43.69 -0.85 1.10
N ARG A 163 43.81 -2.01 0.46
CA ARG A 163 45.09 -2.76 0.40
C ARG A 163 46.14 -1.97 -0.34
N LEU A 164 45.79 -1.44 -1.52
CA LEU A 164 46.70 -0.66 -2.35
C LEU A 164 47.18 0.64 -1.68
N VAL A 165 46.40 1.22 -0.77
CA VAL A 165 46.77 2.45 -0.03
C VAL A 165 47.65 2.16 1.20
N ASN A 166 47.62 0.94 1.74
CA ASN A 166 48.42 0.55 2.91
C ASN A 166 49.76 -0.13 2.54
N GLU A 167 50.04 -0.28 1.25
CA GLU A 167 51.29 -0.84 0.72
C GLU A 167 52.27 0.24 0.20
N GLU A 168 51.93 1.53 0.35
CA GLU A 168 52.82 2.71 0.19
C GLU A 168 53.29 3.23 1.55
#